data_AF-A0A7X5IGM8-F1
#
_entry.id   AF-A0A7X5IGM8-F1
#
_cell.length_a   1.000
_cell.length_b   1.000
_cell.length_c   1.000
_cell.angle_alpha   90.00
_cell.angle_beta   90.00
_cell.angle_gamma   90.00
#
_symmetry.space_group_name_H-M   'P 1'
#
loop_
_entity.id
_entity.type
_entity.pdbx_description
1 polymer ?
#
loop_
_entity_poly.entity_id
_entity_poly.type
_entity_poly.pdbx_seq_one_letter_code
_entity_poly.pdbx_strand_id
1 'polypeptide(L)'
;MEIRPQKGAQERFLACSADICIYGGAAGGGKTFALLLEPLHYINNGKFGAVIFRKNNNQIFAEGGLWDTACNIYPYCGGKAVKSPVSVWRFQSGMKVTFSYMEMEKDVLKWQGSQIPLILFDELTHFSRKQFFYMLSRNRSTCGVKPYVRASCNPDSESWVAEFISWWWDKNTG
;
A
#
# COMPACT_ATOMS: atom_id res chain seq x y z
N MET A 1 23.41 6.81 2.91
CA MET A 1 22.33 6.09 3.62
C MET A 1 21.91 4.92 2.75
N GLU A 2 21.82 3.71 3.30
CA GLU A 2 21.38 2.52 2.57
C GLU A 2 19.90 2.27 2.88
N ILE A 3 19.05 2.17 1.86
CA ILE A 3 17.64 1.84 1.98
C ILE A 3 17.43 0.47 1.35
N ARG A 4 17.09 -0.52 2.18
CA ARG A 4 16.81 -1.89 1.75
C ARG A 4 15.82 -2.59 2.68
N PRO A 5 15.10 -3.62 2.19
CA PRO A 5 14.34 -4.47 3.08
C PRO A 5 15.23 -5.21 4.08
N GLN A 6 14.67 -5.46 5.25
CA GLN A 6 15.23 -6.37 6.24
C GLN A 6 15.07 -7.83 5.77
N LYS A 7 16.05 -8.65 6.13
CA LYS A 7 16.02 -10.09 5.83
C LYS A 7 14.74 -10.75 6.34
N GLY A 8 14.17 -11.63 5.54
CA GLY A 8 12.99 -12.40 5.92
C GLY A 8 11.69 -11.84 5.34
N ALA A 9 10.77 -11.39 6.19
CA ALA A 9 9.39 -11.11 5.76
C ALA A 9 9.28 -9.91 4.78
N GLN A 10 10.05 -8.84 4.99
CA GLN A 10 10.07 -7.70 4.05
C GLN A 10 10.63 -8.10 2.68
N GLU A 11 11.73 -8.85 2.63
CA GLU A 11 12.30 -9.36 1.37
C GLU A 11 11.31 -10.27 0.63
N ARG A 12 10.67 -11.23 1.33
CA ARG A 12 9.66 -12.11 0.70
C ARG A 12 8.47 -11.34 0.16
N PHE A 13 8.03 -10.31 0.89
CA PHE A 13 6.93 -9.47 0.47
C PHE A 13 7.25 -8.68 -0.80
N LEU A 14 8.40 -7.99 -0.85
CA LEU A 14 8.84 -7.21 -2.02
C LEU A 14 9.21 -8.10 -3.22
N ALA A 15 9.63 -9.34 -2.98
CA ALA A 15 9.91 -10.31 -4.04
C ALA A 15 8.66 -11.05 -4.55
N CYS A 16 7.49 -10.84 -3.94
CA CYS A 16 6.29 -11.60 -4.25
C CYS A 16 5.71 -11.24 -5.63
N SER A 17 5.55 -12.24 -6.50
CA SER A 17 4.95 -12.06 -7.84
C SER A 17 3.43 -12.21 -7.88
N ALA A 18 2.77 -12.46 -6.73
CA ALA A 18 1.33 -12.65 -6.66
C ALA A 18 0.57 -11.34 -6.96
N ASP A 19 -0.62 -11.44 -7.54
CA ASP A 19 -1.46 -10.28 -7.85
C ASP A 19 -2.02 -9.60 -6.60
N ILE A 20 -2.13 -10.34 -5.50
CA ILE A 20 -2.49 -9.83 -4.18
C ILE A 20 -1.50 -10.43 -3.19
N CYS A 21 -0.78 -9.60 -2.44
CA CYS A 21 0.09 -10.05 -1.36
C CYS A 21 -0.24 -9.29 -0.06
N ILE A 22 -0.45 -10.03 1.03
CA ILE A 22 -0.84 -9.47 2.34
C ILE A 22 0.28 -9.79 3.34
N TYR A 23 0.88 -8.73 3.88
CA TYR A 23 1.90 -8.81 4.91
C TYR A 23 1.24 -8.76 6.29
N GLY A 24 1.10 -9.92 6.92
CA GLY A 24 0.63 -10.07 8.31
C GLY A 24 1.74 -9.97 9.37
N GLY A 25 1.37 -10.18 10.64
CA GLY A 25 2.29 -10.22 11.78
C GLY A 25 2.12 -9.05 12.75
N ALA A 26 2.90 -9.04 13.84
CA ALA A 26 2.74 -8.08 14.94
C ALA A 26 3.19 -6.65 14.60
N ALA A 27 2.83 -5.69 15.47
CA ALA A 27 3.33 -4.32 15.40
C ALA A 27 4.88 -4.28 15.42
N GLY A 28 5.46 -3.29 14.75
CA GLY A 28 6.92 -3.16 14.64
C GLY A 28 7.59 -4.09 13.62
N GLY A 29 6.85 -5.01 12.97
CA GLY A 29 7.39 -5.93 11.96
C GLY A 29 7.77 -5.32 10.61
N GLY A 30 7.90 -3.99 10.50
CA GLY A 30 8.35 -3.31 9.28
C GLY A 30 7.36 -3.28 8.11
N LYS A 31 6.09 -3.62 8.31
CA LYS A 31 5.08 -3.76 7.24
C LYS A 31 4.86 -2.46 6.45
N THR A 32 4.68 -1.34 7.16
CA THR A 32 4.49 -0.02 6.56
C THR A 32 5.69 0.41 5.72
N PHE A 33 6.91 0.13 6.21
CA PHE A 33 8.13 0.40 5.46
C PHE A 33 8.18 -0.41 4.16
N ALA A 34 7.82 -1.71 4.21
CA ALA A 34 7.76 -2.55 3.01
C ALA A 34 6.72 -2.04 1.99
N LEU A 35 5.53 -1.62 2.43
CA LEU A 35 4.54 -1.00 1.55
C LEU A 35 5.06 0.26 0.86
N LEU A 36 5.88 1.06 1.55
CA LEU A 36 6.47 2.28 1.02
C LEU A 36 7.65 2.01 0.07
N LEU A 37 8.34 0.87 0.22
CA LEU A 37 9.37 0.48 -0.73
C LEU A 37 8.79 -0.05 -2.05
N GLU A 38 7.63 -0.71 -2.02
CA GLU A 38 7.04 -1.39 -3.19
C GLU A 38 6.95 -0.51 -4.46
N PRO A 39 6.46 0.74 -4.41
CA PRO A 39 6.38 1.58 -5.62
C PRO A 39 7.73 1.86 -6.26
N LEU A 40 8.83 1.81 -5.50
CA LEU A 40 10.17 2.18 -5.97
C LEU A 40 10.72 1.20 -7.01
N HIS A 41 10.18 -0.02 -7.12
CA HIS A 41 10.47 -0.93 -8.24
C HIS A 41 10.22 -0.29 -9.61
N TYR A 42 9.33 0.70 -9.68
CA TYR A 42 8.92 1.37 -10.90
C TYR A 42 9.34 2.84 -10.95
N ILE A 43 10.34 3.25 -10.14
CA ILE A 43 10.78 4.65 -10.01
C ILE A 43 11.14 5.32 -11.34
N ASN A 44 11.59 4.55 -12.33
CA ASN A 44 11.96 5.04 -13.66
C ASN A 44 10.79 5.12 -14.66
N ASN A 45 9.59 4.68 -14.28
CA ASN A 45 8.40 4.73 -15.13
C ASN A 45 7.55 5.97 -14.82
N GLY A 46 7.69 7.01 -15.63
CA GLY A 46 6.95 8.28 -15.47
C GLY A 46 5.44 8.19 -15.55
N LYS A 47 4.90 7.12 -16.15
CA LYS A 47 3.45 6.87 -16.25
C LYS A 47 2.93 6.03 -15.09
N PHE A 48 3.81 5.51 -14.23
CA PHE A 48 3.42 4.70 -13.09
C PHE A 48 2.87 5.56 -11.95
N GLY A 49 1.79 5.08 -11.34
CA GLY A 49 1.15 5.70 -10.20
C GLY A 49 0.74 4.65 -9.19
N ALA A 50 1.08 4.86 -7.93
CA ALA A 50 0.60 4.05 -6.82
C ALA A 50 -0.32 4.87 -5.91
N VAL A 51 -1.29 4.20 -5.28
CA VAL A 51 -2.11 4.81 -4.23
C VAL A 51 -2.04 3.95 -2.97
N ILE A 52 -1.63 4.59 -1.87
CA ILE A 52 -1.61 4.01 -0.53
C ILE A 52 -2.81 4.51 0.25
N PHE A 53 -3.58 3.58 0.78
CA PHE A 53 -4.78 3.82 1.55
C PHE A 53 -4.56 3.55 3.04
N ARG A 54 -5.05 4.48 3.87
CA ARG A 54 -5.38 4.25 5.28
C ARG A 54 -6.87 4.44 5.53
N LYS A 55 -7.39 3.92 6.64
CA LYS A 55 -8.81 4.09 6.98
C LYS A 55 -9.15 5.56 7.20
N ASN A 56 -8.34 6.27 7.98
CA ASN A 56 -8.57 7.66 8.35
C ASN A 56 -7.43 8.57 7.89
N ASN A 57 -7.75 9.82 7.55
CA ASN A 57 -6.75 10.80 7.09
C ASN A 57 -5.73 11.16 8.18
N ASN A 58 -6.17 11.28 9.43
CA ASN A 58 -5.30 11.60 10.56
C ASN A 58 -4.19 10.55 10.75
N GLN A 59 -4.47 9.26 10.51
CA GLN A 59 -3.50 8.17 10.61
C GLN A 59 -2.39 8.25 9.54
N ILE A 60 -2.62 8.93 8.41
CA ILE A 60 -1.59 9.13 7.39
C ILE A 60 -0.49 10.05 7.94
N PHE A 61 -0.88 11.10 8.67
CA PHE A 61 -0.02 12.19 9.11
C PHE A 61 0.30 12.19 10.60
N ALA A 62 -0.20 11.20 11.35
CA ALA A 62 0.18 11.00 12.74
C ALA A 62 1.69 10.76 12.84
N GLU A 63 2.27 11.10 13.99
CA GLU A 63 3.68 10.86 14.28
C GLU A 63 4.02 9.37 14.10
N GLY A 64 5.05 9.09 13.31
CA GLY A 64 5.44 7.71 12.98
C GLY A 64 4.48 7.00 12.01
N GLY A 65 3.50 7.72 11.45
CA GLY A 65 2.57 7.21 10.46
C GLY A 65 3.19 7.04 9.07
N LEU A 66 2.30 6.83 8.09
CA LEU A 66 2.67 6.60 6.70
C LEU A 66 3.51 7.72 6.11
N TRP A 67 3.10 8.98 6.33
CA TRP A 67 3.75 10.13 5.74
C TRP A 67 5.14 10.38 6.34
N ASP A 68 5.27 10.29 7.66
CA ASP A 68 6.55 10.44 8.35
C ASP A 68 7.53 9.34 7.95
N THR A 69 7.05 8.10 7.84
CA THR A 69 7.88 6.99 7.35
C THR A 69 8.34 7.25 5.91
N ALA A 70 7.47 7.80 5.05
CA ALA A 70 7.81 8.15 3.67
C ALA A 70 8.88 9.26 3.60
N CYS A 71 8.85 10.24 4.51
CA CYS A 71 9.89 11.28 4.62
C CYS A 71 11.29 10.70 4.89
N ASN A 72 11.38 9.52 5.52
CA ASN A 72 12.65 8.84 5.77
C ASN A 72 13.15 8.00 4.58
N ILE A 73 12.35 7.86 3.51
CA ILE A 73 12.65 7.02 2.35
C ILE A 73 12.77 7.87 1.09
N TYR A 74 11.67 8.50 0.68
CA TYR A 74 11.51 9.04 -0.66
C TYR A 74 12.45 10.20 -1.01
N PRO A 75 12.84 11.12 -0.10
CA PRO A 75 13.84 12.15 -0.42
C PRO A 75 15.17 11.58 -0.91
N TYR A 76 15.62 10.46 -0.34
CA TYR A 76 16.85 9.78 -0.73
C TYR A 76 16.75 9.09 -2.10
N CYS A 77 15.53 8.93 -2.62
CA CYS A 77 15.25 8.43 -3.96
C CYS A 77 14.87 9.56 -4.94
N GLY A 78 15.10 10.83 -4.58
CA GLY A 78 14.75 11.98 -5.42
C GLY A 78 13.26 12.33 -5.44
N GLY A 79 12.48 11.80 -4.48
CA GLY A 79 11.08 12.11 -4.29
C GLY A 79 10.87 13.53 -3.73
N LYS A 80 9.91 14.25 -4.30
CA LYS A 80 9.48 15.57 -3.85
C LYS A 80 8.04 15.50 -3.34
N ALA A 81 7.85 15.91 -2.09
CA ALA A 81 6.56 15.95 -1.43
C ALA A 81 5.70 17.11 -1.92
N VAL A 82 4.42 16.84 -2.20
CA VAL A 82 3.35 17.83 -2.37
C VAL A 82 2.24 17.43 -1.40
N LYS A 83 1.83 18.35 -0.52
CA LYS A 83 0.81 18.08 0.52
C LYS A 83 -0.57 18.65 0.20
N SER A 84 -0.66 19.61 -0.72
CA SER A 84 -1.91 20.29 -1.09
C SER A 84 -2.00 20.50 -2.60
N PRO A 85 -3.17 20.29 -3.24
CA PRO A 85 -4.42 19.80 -2.64
C PRO A 85 -4.45 18.27 -2.38
N VAL A 86 -3.42 17.55 -2.83
CA VAL A 86 -3.31 16.09 -2.70
C VAL A 86 -1.96 15.75 -2.08
N SER A 87 -1.98 14.81 -1.14
CA SER A 87 -0.82 14.24 -0.47
C SER A 87 -0.12 13.25 -1.41
N VAL A 88 0.90 13.71 -2.13
CA VAL A 88 1.59 12.94 -3.17
C VAL A 88 3.09 13.15 -3.15
N TRP A 89 3.83 12.08 -3.39
CA TRP A 89 5.25 12.13 -3.70
C TRP A 89 5.46 11.99 -5.20
N ARG A 90 6.27 12.89 -5.77
CA ARG A 90 6.60 12.91 -7.20
C ARG A 90 8.08 12.67 -7.40
N PHE A 91 8.42 11.84 -8.36
CA PHE A 91 9.80 11.49 -8.70
C PHE A 91 10.21 12.13 -10.02
N GLN A 92 11.52 12.23 -10.26
CA GLN A 92 12.07 12.88 -11.45
C GLN A 92 11.56 12.28 -12.77
N SER A 93 11.27 10.98 -12.79
CA SER A 93 10.70 10.28 -13.94
C SER A 93 9.29 10.73 -14.30
N GLY A 94 8.54 11.32 -13.34
CA GLY A 94 7.10 11.56 -13.42
C GLY A 94 6.26 10.59 -12.59
N MET A 95 6.86 9.51 -12.05
CA MET A 95 6.19 8.56 -11.15
C MET A 95 5.55 9.30 -9.97
N LYS A 96 4.39 8.80 -9.51
CA LYS A 96 3.68 9.36 -8.36
C LYS A 96 3.29 8.28 -7.35
N VAL A 97 3.42 8.61 -6.07
CA VAL A 97 2.85 7.81 -4.96
C VAL A 97 1.91 8.70 -4.17
N THR A 98 0.62 8.41 -4.26
CA THR A 98 -0.45 9.19 -3.62
C THR A 98 -0.88 8.53 -2.32
N PHE A 99 -1.05 9.33 -1.28
CA PHE A 99 -1.58 8.90 0.02
C PHE A 99 -3.02 9.35 0.11
N SER A 100 -3.92 8.41 0.42
CA SER A 100 -5.34 8.69 0.50
C SER A 100 -6.02 7.85 1.57
N TYR A 101 -7.30 8.10 1.80
CA TYR A 101 -8.08 7.44 2.83
C TYR A 101 -9.50 7.11 2.35
N MET A 102 -10.09 6.09 2.97
CA MET A 102 -11.49 5.72 2.78
C MET A 102 -12.11 5.39 4.14
N GLU A 103 -12.65 6.41 4.80
CA GLU A 103 -13.20 6.30 6.15
C GLU A 103 -14.54 5.56 6.12
N MET A 104 -15.41 5.93 5.19
CA MET A 104 -16.71 5.30 4.97
C MET A 104 -16.69 4.44 3.72
N GLU A 105 -17.56 3.43 3.64
CA GLU A 105 -17.69 2.61 2.43
C GLU A 105 -18.04 3.43 1.19
N LYS A 106 -18.83 4.50 1.32
CA LYS A 106 -19.19 5.37 0.19
C LYS A 106 -18.00 6.11 -0.41
N ASP A 107 -16.88 6.22 0.30
CA ASP A 107 -15.68 6.89 -0.19
C ASP A 107 -15.06 6.16 -1.40
N VAL A 108 -15.39 4.88 -1.60
CA VAL A 108 -15.00 4.15 -2.82
C VAL A 108 -15.50 4.83 -4.09
N LEU A 109 -16.64 5.55 -4.02
CA LEU A 109 -17.21 6.25 -5.17
C LEU A 109 -16.34 7.42 -5.65
N LYS A 110 -15.48 7.98 -4.77
CA LYS A 110 -14.47 8.98 -5.18
C LYS A 110 -13.48 8.43 -6.20
N TRP A 111 -13.37 7.10 -6.28
CA TRP A 111 -12.48 6.37 -7.19
C TRP A 111 -13.20 5.84 -8.43
N GLN A 112 -14.45 6.24 -8.67
CA GLN A 112 -15.16 5.88 -9.89
C GLN A 112 -14.34 6.32 -11.12
N GLY A 113 -14.22 5.42 -12.10
CA GLY A 113 -13.44 5.67 -13.31
C GLY A 113 -11.92 5.56 -13.15
N SER A 114 -11.39 5.46 -11.93
CA SER A 114 -9.94 5.40 -11.71
C SER A 114 -9.28 4.17 -12.33
N GLN A 115 -8.01 4.32 -12.69
CA GLN A 115 -7.12 3.27 -13.20
C GLN A 115 -5.80 3.38 -12.42
N ILE A 116 -5.57 2.43 -11.53
CA ILE A 116 -4.42 2.45 -10.62
C ILE A 116 -3.67 1.13 -10.81
N PRO A 117 -2.40 1.14 -11.27
CA PRO A 117 -1.63 -0.09 -11.45
C PRO A 117 -1.13 -0.70 -10.14
N LEU A 118 -0.92 0.11 -9.10
CA LEU A 118 -0.55 -0.39 -7.77
C LEU A 118 -1.44 0.23 -6.70
N ILE A 119 -2.22 -0.63 -6.05
CA ILE A 119 -3.05 -0.28 -4.89
C ILE A 119 -2.43 -0.88 -3.64
N LEU A 120 -2.25 -0.06 -2.62
CA LEU A 120 -1.61 -0.42 -1.37
C LEU A 120 -2.59 -0.14 -0.23
N PHE A 121 -2.89 -1.14 0.60
CA PHE A 121 -3.72 -0.97 1.81
C PHE A 121 -2.85 -1.11 3.05
N ASP A 122 -2.76 -0.08 3.87
CA ASP A 122 -2.09 -0.18 5.16
C ASP A 122 -3.14 -0.46 6.26
N GLU A 123 -2.94 -1.57 6.98
CA GLU A 123 -3.90 -2.18 7.90
C GLU A 123 -5.26 -2.46 7.27
N LEU A 124 -5.24 -3.41 6.34
CA LEU A 124 -6.38 -3.88 5.57
C LEU A 124 -7.60 -4.28 6.43
N THR A 125 -7.36 -4.80 7.63
CA THR A 125 -8.41 -5.23 8.58
C THR A 125 -9.33 -4.08 8.99
N HIS A 126 -8.88 -2.82 8.91
CA HIS A 126 -9.71 -1.65 9.19
C HIS A 126 -10.64 -1.25 8.03
N PHE A 127 -10.43 -1.80 6.84
CA PHE A 127 -11.31 -1.57 5.69
C PHE A 127 -12.39 -2.63 5.62
N SER A 128 -13.54 -2.29 5.06
CA SER A 128 -14.55 -3.30 4.77
C SER A 128 -14.18 -4.14 3.54
N ARG A 129 -14.72 -5.36 3.47
CA ARG A 129 -14.62 -6.24 2.29
C ARG A 129 -15.02 -5.50 1.02
N LYS A 130 -16.09 -4.71 1.08
CA LYS A 130 -16.58 -3.90 -0.05
C LYS A 130 -15.58 -2.84 -0.50
N GLN A 131 -14.91 -2.16 0.43
CA GLN A 131 -13.87 -1.17 0.08
C GLN A 131 -12.72 -1.82 -0.69
N PHE A 132 -12.24 -2.98 -0.22
CA PHE A 132 -11.19 -3.74 -0.89
C PHE A 132 -11.60 -4.19 -2.30
N PHE A 133 -12.73 -4.91 -2.43
CA PHE A 133 -13.15 -5.45 -3.73
C PHE A 133 -13.58 -4.37 -4.72
N TYR A 134 -14.15 -3.25 -4.25
CA TYR A 134 -14.42 -2.11 -5.14
C TYR A 134 -13.11 -1.58 -5.73
N MET A 135 -12.09 -1.35 -4.90
CA MET A 135 -10.80 -0.87 -5.37
C MET A 135 -10.06 -1.90 -6.23
N LEU A 136 -10.22 -3.19 -5.96
CA LEU A 136 -9.71 -4.24 -6.85
C LEU A 136 -10.26 -4.09 -8.27
N SER A 137 -11.53 -3.69 -8.43
CA SER A 137 -12.10 -3.39 -9.75
C SER A 137 -11.52 -2.13 -10.43
N ARG A 138 -10.81 -1.27 -9.68
CA ARG A 138 -10.06 -0.10 -10.19
C ARG A 138 -8.60 -0.42 -10.48
N ASN A 139 -8.12 -1.62 -10.11
CA ASN A 139 -6.75 -2.07 -10.30
C ASN A 139 -6.49 -2.37 -11.79
N ARG A 140 -6.10 -1.34 -12.54
CA ARG A 140 -5.97 -1.35 -14.00
C ARG A 140 -4.75 -0.51 -14.38
N SER A 141 -4.03 -0.97 -15.39
CA SER A 141 -2.78 -0.32 -15.81
C SER A 141 -2.88 0.27 -17.21
N THR A 142 -2.23 1.42 -17.39
CA THR A 142 -2.01 2.08 -18.68
C THR A 142 -0.52 2.38 -18.93
N CYS A 143 0.37 1.84 -18.07
CA CYS A 143 1.79 2.17 -18.05
C CYS A 143 2.70 0.96 -18.30
N GLY A 144 2.14 -0.17 -18.74
CA GLY A 144 2.87 -1.41 -19.05
C GLY A 144 3.18 -2.30 -17.84
N VAL A 145 2.86 -1.86 -16.62
CA VAL A 145 3.01 -2.67 -15.40
C VAL A 145 1.75 -3.52 -15.21
N LYS A 146 1.88 -4.83 -14.94
CA LYS A 146 0.72 -5.67 -14.59
C LYS A 146 0.08 -5.10 -13.31
N PRO A 147 -1.25 -4.86 -13.25
CA PRO A 147 -1.86 -4.30 -12.06
C PRO A 147 -1.85 -5.30 -10.89
N TYR A 148 -1.53 -4.85 -9.67
CA TYR A 148 -1.48 -5.70 -8.48
C TYR A 148 -1.76 -4.92 -7.18
N VAL A 149 -2.05 -5.67 -6.12
CA VAL A 149 -2.36 -5.15 -4.79
C VAL A 149 -1.32 -5.63 -3.79
N ARG A 150 -0.90 -4.73 -2.90
CA ARG A 150 -0.31 -5.13 -1.62
C ARG A 150 -1.11 -4.62 -0.46
N ALA A 151 -1.04 -5.35 0.63
CA ALA A 151 -1.59 -4.87 1.88
C ALA A 151 -0.72 -5.26 3.08
N SER A 152 -0.84 -4.50 4.16
CA SER A 152 -0.41 -4.91 5.49
C SER A 152 -1.64 -5.23 6.34
N CYS A 153 -1.50 -6.10 7.32
CA CYS A 153 -2.49 -6.24 8.39
C CYS A 153 -1.84 -6.68 9.70
N ASN A 154 -2.52 -6.37 10.80
CA ASN A 154 -2.30 -7.04 12.07
C ASN A 154 -3.31 -8.19 12.20
N PRO A 155 -3.02 -9.27 12.95
CA PRO A 155 -3.96 -10.36 13.15
C PRO A 155 -5.28 -9.86 13.78
N ASP A 156 -6.40 -10.26 13.18
CA ASP A 156 -7.75 -10.01 13.66
C ASP A 156 -8.65 -11.14 13.13
N SER A 157 -9.07 -12.06 14.03
CA SER A 157 -9.85 -13.25 13.66
C SER A 157 -11.27 -12.92 13.22
N GLU A 158 -11.81 -11.79 13.67
CA GLU A 158 -13.17 -11.35 13.33
C GLU A 158 -13.20 -10.58 12.00
N SER A 159 -12.03 -10.25 11.46
CA SER A 159 -11.92 -9.55 10.18
C SER A 159 -12.28 -10.47 9.01
N TRP A 160 -12.98 -9.92 8.01
CA TRP A 160 -13.18 -10.59 6.72
C TRP A 160 -11.86 -10.97 6.04
N VAL A 161 -10.74 -10.32 6.40
CA VAL A 161 -9.41 -10.65 5.91
C VAL A 161 -9.01 -12.06 6.35
N ALA A 162 -9.35 -12.49 7.57
CA ALA A 162 -9.06 -13.83 8.07
C ALA A 162 -9.76 -14.91 7.23
N GLU A 163 -11.06 -14.72 6.94
CA GLU A 163 -11.80 -15.58 6.00
C GLU A 163 -11.12 -15.60 4.62
N PHE A 164 -10.75 -14.43 4.10
CA PHE A 164 -10.17 -14.27 2.77
C PHE A 164 -8.79 -14.92 2.60
N ILE A 165 -7.98 -14.97 3.66
CA ILE A 165 -6.64 -15.57 3.65
C ILE A 165 -6.59 -16.97 4.28
N SER A 166 -7.72 -17.51 4.74
CA SER A 166 -7.79 -18.79 5.48
C SER A 166 -7.18 -19.98 4.73
N TRP A 167 -7.27 -20.01 3.39
CA TRP A 167 -6.60 -21.00 2.53
C TRP A 167 -5.06 -21.01 2.61
N TRP A 168 -4.43 -19.94 3.12
CA TRP A 168 -2.97 -19.82 3.33
C TRP A 168 -2.57 -20.01 4.78
N TRP A 169 -3.54 -20.18 5.70
CA TRP A 169 -3.29 -20.35 7.12
C TRP A 169 -2.87 -21.81 7.38
N ASP A 170 -1.68 -22.01 7.94
CA ASP A 170 -1.33 -23.29 8.56
C ASP A 170 -1.99 -23.39 9.95
N LYS A 171 -2.96 -24.31 10.07
CA LYS A 171 -3.73 -24.51 11.29
C LYS A 171 -2.90 -24.73 12.56
N ASN A 172 -1.64 -25.16 12.43
CA ASN A 172 -0.75 -25.42 13.56
C ASN A 172 0.09 -24.20 13.96
N THR A 173 0.40 -23.30 13.02
CA THR A 173 1.35 -22.22 13.27
C THR A 173 0.76 -20.82 13.27
N GLY A 174 -0.46 -20.63 12.75
CA GLY A 174 -0.88 -19.27 12.36
C GLY A 174 -0.68 -19.03 10.86
#